data_AF-A0A972KSA4-F1
#
_entry.id   AF-A0A972KSA4-F1
#
_cell.length_a   1.000
_cell.length_b   1.000
_cell.length_c   1.000
_cell.angle_alpha   90.00
_cell.angle_beta   90.00
_cell.angle_gamma   90.00
#
_symmetry.space_group_name_H-M   'P 1'
#
loop_
_entity.id
_entity.type
_entity.pdbx_description
1 polymer ?
#
loop_
_entity_poly.entity_id
_entity_poly.type
_entity_poly.pdbx_seq_one_letter_code
_entity_poly.pdbx_strand_id
1 'polypeptide(L)'
;GMRISFAENPDQVWEFKGVQVVPRVVDYNADGRSDLVVSVVAFTMGNVISSLLRSSIKYQIRFYPARNGTLPRRPAMVRESILDGKIYGALDREPLLGFGDVTGDGLGDFILGMENTIFCFRGDRQGRFQFGAYDGINKTLPEDARLRVFDADADHRDDLCIKEYTRNSSTLHFYLAR
;
A
#
# COMPACT_ATOMS: atom_id res chain seq x y z
N GLY A 1 2.14 -1.14 -38.96
CA GLY A 1 2.39 -1.29 -37.52
C GLY A 1 1.68 -0.16 -36.79
N MET A 2 1.05 -0.44 -35.64
CA MET A 2 0.39 0.58 -34.84
C MET A 2 1.44 1.53 -34.26
N ARG A 3 1.32 2.83 -34.54
CA ARG A 3 2.24 3.84 -34.01
C ARG A 3 1.69 4.30 -32.65
N ILE A 4 2.47 4.09 -31.60
CA ILE A 4 2.14 4.61 -30.27
C ILE A 4 2.50 6.10 -30.26
N SER A 5 1.60 6.95 -29.75
CA SER A 5 1.83 8.38 -29.56
C SER A 5 1.20 8.83 -28.25
N PHE A 6 1.85 9.78 -27.58
CA PHE A 6 1.33 10.45 -26.39
C PHE A 6 1.03 11.91 -26.74
N ALA A 7 0.02 12.50 -26.10
CA ALA A 7 -0.26 13.92 -26.24
C ALA A 7 0.90 14.75 -25.67
N GLU A 8 1.13 15.94 -26.22
CA GLU A 8 2.19 16.85 -25.75
C GLU A 8 1.93 17.35 -24.32
N ASN A 9 0.65 17.56 -23.98
CA ASN A 9 0.24 17.93 -22.63
C ASN A 9 -0.30 16.71 -21.88
N PRO A 10 -0.01 16.57 -20.57
CA PRO A 10 -0.56 15.49 -19.76
C PRO A 10 -2.09 15.59 -19.64
N ASP A 11 -2.79 14.46 -19.74
CA ASP A 11 -4.24 14.41 -19.56
C ASP A 11 -4.67 14.82 -18.14
N GLN A 12 -3.81 14.57 -17.14
CA GLN A 12 -4.02 14.98 -15.77
C GLN A 12 -2.70 15.34 -15.07
N VAL A 13 -2.70 16.46 -14.33
CA VAL A 13 -1.61 16.87 -13.43
C VAL A 13 -2.13 16.93 -12.00
N TRP A 14 -1.43 16.28 -11.07
CA TRP A 14 -1.86 16.15 -9.67
C TRP A 14 -0.79 16.69 -8.75
N GLU A 15 -1.21 17.49 -7.76
CA GLU A 15 -0.33 18.02 -6.73
C GLU A 15 -0.73 17.47 -5.37
N PHE A 16 0.25 16.95 -4.65
CA PHE A 16 0.08 16.45 -3.29
C PHE A 16 0.86 17.32 -2.33
N LYS A 17 0.18 17.77 -1.27
CA LYS A 17 0.85 18.43 -0.14
C LYS A 17 1.44 17.36 0.77
N GLY A 18 2.75 17.18 0.72
CA GLY A 18 3.49 16.22 1.51
C GLY A 18 4.98 16.28 1.18
N VAL A 19 5.80 15.63 1.99
CA VAL A 19 7.26 15.57 1.75
C VAL A 19 7.71 14.33 1.00
N GLN A 20 6.88 13.29 1.01
CA GLN A 20 7.12 12.07 0.28
C GLN A 20 5.78 11.63 -0.30
N VAL A 21 5.79 11.32 -1.60
CA VAL A 21 4.63 10.92 -2.38
C VAL A 21 5.05 9.69 -3.18
N VAL A 22 4.51 8.53 -2.81
CA VAL A 22 4.86 7.26 -3.43
C VAL A 22 3.64 6.71 -4.16
N PRO A 23 3.59 6.80 -5.50
CA PRO A 23 2.51 6.21 -6.29
C PRO A 23 2.73 4.70 -6.50
N ARG A 24 1.65 3.94 -6.49
CA ARG A 24 1.57 2.54 -6.91
C ARG A 24 0.42 2.39 -7.89
N VAL A 25 0.68 1.71 -9.01
CA VAL A 25 -0.30 1.40 -10.03
C VAL A 25 -0.60 -0.10 -9.97
N VAL A 26 -1.84 -0.47 -9.66
CA VAL A 26 -2.27 -1.85 -9.40
C VAL A 26 -3.80 -1.94 -9.54
N ASP A 27 -4.31 -3.03 -10.10
CA ASP A 27 -5.74 -3.36 -10.03
C ASP A 27 -6.05 -3.94 -8.64
N TYR A 28 -6.37 -3.08 -7.68
CA TYR A 28 -6.54 -3.53 -6.29
C TYR A 28 -7.98 -3.92 -5.95
N ASN A 29 -8.95 -3.57 -6.79
CA ASN A 29 -10.36 -3.91 -6.60
C ASN A 29 -10.80 -5.06 -7.53
N ALA A 30 -9.87 -5.68 -8.26
CA ALA A 30 -10.08 -6.78 -9.19
C ALA A 30 -11.13 -6.47 -10.26
N ASP A 31 -11.15 -5.24 -10.78
CA ASP A 31 -12.09 -4.80 -11.81
C ASP A 31 -11.53 -4.85 -13.24
N GLY A 32 -10.29 -5.31 -13.38
CA GLY A 32 -9.56 -5.43 -14.65
C GLY A 32 -8.88 -4.13 -15.09
N ARG A 33 -8.92 -3.07 -14.28
CA ARG A 33 -8.27 -1.79 -14.58
C ARG A 33 -7.19 -1.51 -13.56
N SER A 34 -6.08 -0.95 -14.01
CA SER A 34 -5.06 -0.45 -13.09
C SER A 34 -5.54 0.81 -12.37
N ASP A 35 -5.61 0.73 -11.05
CA ASP A 35 -5.91 1.85 -10.18
C ASP A 35 -4.64 2.57 -9.71
N LEU A 36 -4.82 3.72 -9.05
CA LEU A 36 -3.74 4.45 -8.40
C LEU A 36 -3.90 4.42 -6.87
N VAL A 37 -2.84 4.01 -6.17
CA VAL A 37 -2.71 4.15 -4.72
C VAL A 37 -1.54 5.08 -4.45
N VAL A 38 -1.74 6.12 -3.64
CA VAL A 38 -0.69 7.07 -3.30
C VAL A 38 -0.48 7.09 -1.80
N SER A 39 0.74 6.79 -1.37
CA SER A 39 1.16 7.00 0.01
C SER A 39 1.77 8.40 0.14
N VAL A 40 1.26 9.19 1.09
CA VAL A 40 1.69 10.57 1.32
C VAL A 40 2.10 10.74 2.77
N VAL A 41 3.35 11.15 3.00
CA VAL A 41 3.82 11.61 4.31
C VAL A 41 3.50 13.10 4.42
N ALA A 42 2.51 13.44 5.24
CA ALA A 42 2.05 14.81 5.43
C ALA A 42 2.66 15.43 6.71
N PHE A 43 3.67 16.28 6.54
CA PHE A 43 4.14 17.14 7.63
C PHE A 43 3.29 18.41 7.71
N THR A 44 2.28 18.40 8.58
CA THR A 44 1.76 19.64 9.16
C THR A 44 2.62 20.01 10.37
N MET A 45 2.72 21.29 10.73
CA MET A 45 3.58 21.73 11.84
C MET A 45 3.22 21.05 13.17
N GLY A 46 1.93 20.76 13.40
CA GLY A 46 1.48 19.98 14.57
C GLY A 46 1.90 18.51 14.52
N ASN A 47 1.89 17.89 13.34
CA ASN A 47 2.35 16.51 13.18
C ASN A 47 3.85 16.38 13.46
N VAL A 48 4.68 17.34 13.02
CA VAL A 48 6.14 17.33 13.23
C VAL A 48 6.50 17.26 14.72
N ILE A 49 5.89 18.10 15.57
CA ILE A 49 6.16 18.10 17.02
C ILE A 49 5.75 16.76 17.64
N SER A 50 4.56 16.26 17.30
CA SER A 50 4.08 14.98 17.82
C SER A 50 4.95 13.80 17.37
N SER A 51 5.46 13.85 16.13
CA SER A 51 6.31 12.82 15.53
C SER A 51 7.70 12.80 16.14
N LEU A 52 8.27 13.96 16.47
CA LEU A 52 9.54 14.05 17.20
C LEU A 52 9.42 13.50 18.62
N LEU A 53 8.32 13.78 19.31
CA LEU A 53 8.07 13.26 20.66
C LEU A 53 7.82 11.75 20.68
N ARG A 54 7.07 11.22 19.69
CA ARG A 54 6.66 9.81 19.63
C ARG A 54 7.62 8.91 18.85
N SER A 55 8.61 9.49 18.16
CA SER A 55 9.47 8.77 17.21
C SER A 55 8.66 7.97 16.17
N SER A 56 7.58 8.56 15.66
CA SER A 56 6.71 7.93 14.66
C SER A 56 6.13 8.94 13.69
N ILE A 57 5.89 8.52 12.45
CA ILE A 57 5.39 9.39 11.38
C ILE A 57 4.02 8.92 10.92
N LYS A 58 3.08 9.87 10.87
CA LYS A 58 1.77 9.62 10.25
C LYS A 58 1.89 9.74 8.73
N TYR A 59 1.31 8.78 8.04
CA TYR A 59 1.16 8.83 6.59
C TYR A 59 -0.28 8.49 6.19
N GLN A 60 -0.66 8.95 5.01
CA GLN A 60 -1.97 8.71 4.41
C GLN A 60 -1.80 7.84 3.19
N ILE A 61 -2.53 6.73 3.13
CA ILE A 61 -2.68 5.89 1.94
C ILE A 61 -4.00 6.30 1.28
N ARG A 62 -3.93 6.78 0.05
CA ARG A 62 -5.07 7.31 -0.69
C ARG A 62 -5.36 6.43 -1.89
N PHE A 63 -6.61 6.01 -2.02
CA PHE A 63 -7.05 5.04 -3.02
C PHE A 63 -7.87 5.72 -4.12
N TYR A 64 -7.43 5.60 -5.36
CA TYR A 64 -8.04 6.23 -6.54
C TYR A 64 -8.39 5.15 -7.57
N PRO A 65 -9.56 4.48 -7.41
CA PRO A 65 -9.98 3.45 -8.35
C PRO A 65 -10.27 4.07 -9.71
N ALA A 66 -9.78 3.45 -10.78
CA ALA A 66 -10.01 3.88 -12.14
C ALA A 66 -11.50 3.77 -12.49
N ARG A 67 -12.06 4.84 -13.07
CA ARG A 67 -13.47 4.89 -13.46
C ARG A 67 -13.59 5.52 -14.84
N ASN A 68 -14.33 4.86 -15.73
CA ASN A 68 -14.60 5.34 -17.09
C ASN A 68 -13.32 5.74 -17.84
N GLY A 69 -12.24 4.95 -17.70
CA GLY A 69 -10.96 5.21 -18.37
C GLY A 69 -10.13 6.35 -17.78
N THR A 70 -10.48 6.88 -16.61
CA THR A 70 -9.75 7.98 -15.95
C THR A 70 -9.54 7.71 -14.47
N LEU A 71 -8.52 8.36 -13.88
CA LEU A 71 -8.35 8.39 -12.43
C LEU A 71 -9.15 9.55 -11.81
N PRO A 72 -9.91 9.33 -10.73
CA PRO A 72 -10.72 10.37 -10.09
C PRO A 72 -9.83 11.37 -9.34
N ARG A 73 -10.18 12.67 -9.36
CA ARG A 73 -9.42 13.72 -8.65
C ARG A 73 -9.47 13.63 -7.13
N ARG A 74 -10.43 12.88 -6.58
CA ARG A 74 -10.60 12.66 -5.14
C ARG A 74 -10.45 11.17 -4.86
N PRO A 75 -9.78 10.80 -3.75
CA PRO A 75 -9.67 9.40 -3.40
C PRO A 75 -11.05 8.87 -3.00
N ALA A 76 -11.35 7.63 -3.38
CA ALA A 76 -12.53 6.90 -2.88
C ALA A 76 -12.40 6.63 -1.37
N MET A 77 -11.16 6.51 -0.89
CA MET A 77 -10.87 6.23 0.50
C MET A 77 -9.49 6.76 0.90
N VAL A 78 -9.34 7.12 2.17
CA VAL A 78 -8.07 7.49 2.79
C VAL A 78 -7.88 6.66 4.05
N ARG A 79 -6.74 5.98 4.17
CA ARG A 79 -6.33 5.28 5.38
C ARG A 79 -5.15 6.00 6.01
N GLU A 80 -5.32 6.44 7.25
CA GLU A 80 -4.20 6.91 8.06
C GLU A 80 -3.49 5.73 8.71
N SER A 81 -2.16 5.78 8.74
CA SER A 81 -1.34 4.77 9.41
C SER A 81 -0.08 5.43 9.99
N ILE A 82 0.63 4.68 10.81
CA ILE A 82 1.80 5.12 11.56
C ILE A 82 2.99 4.27 11.11
N LEU A 83 4.10 4.93 10.78
CA LEU A 83 5.39 4.30 10.58
C LEU A 83 6.24 4.56 11.81
N ASP A 84 6.62 3.51 12.52
CA ASP A 84 7.54 3.62 13.65
C ASP A 84 8.96 3.87 13.16
N GLY A 85 9.64 4.84 13.78
CA GLY A 85 11.02 5.18 13.47
C GLY A 85 11.35 6.66 13.56
N LYS A 86 12.65 6.94 13.66
CA LYS A 86 13.17 8.31 13.65
C LYS A 86 12.94 8.95 12.27
N ILE A 87 12.52 10.21 12.29
CA ILE A 87 12.17 10.99 11.09
C ILE A 87 13.26 10.96 10.00
N TYR A 88 14.54 11.01 10.41
CA TYR A 88 15.68 11.11 9.49
C TYR A 88 15.91 9.90 8.57
N GLY A 89 15.32 8.73 8.85
CA GLY A 89 15.39 7.55 7.97
C GLY A 89 14.04 7.13 7.39
N ALA A 90 12.95 7.73 7.86
CA ALA A 90 11.59 7.33 7.48
C ALA A 90 11.17 7.87 6.11
N LEU A 91 11.81 8.93 5.60
CA LEU A 91 11.50 9.51 4.28
C LEU A 91 12.06 8.71 3.11
N ASP A 92 13.00 7.79 3.35
CA ASP A 92 13.48 6.83 2.34
C ASP A 92 12.74 5.50 2.43
N ARG A 93 11.80 5.37 3.38
CA ARG A 93 11.07 4.15 3.65
C ARG A 93 9.70 4.21 3.01
N GLU A 94 9.27 3.06 2.49
CA GLU A 94 7.91 2.87 2.04
C GLU A 94 7.15 2.05 3.08
N PRO A 95 5.85 2.32 3.31
CA PRO A 95 5.03 1.44 4.11
C PRO A 95 5.00 0.04 3.49
N LEU A 96 5.09 -0.98 4.34
CA LEU A 96 4.86 -2.36 3.92
C LEU A 96 3.38 -2.50 3.58
N LEU A 97 3.07 -2.55 2.29
CA LEU A 97 1.72 -2.70 1.81
C LEU A 97 1.67 -3.55 0.54
N GLY A 98 0.54 -4.21 0.32
CA GLY A 98 0.29 -5.08 -0.81
C GLY A 98 -1.20 -5.19 -1.12
N PHE A 99 -1.50 -5.75 -2.29
CA PHE A 99 -2.86 -5.95 -2.80
C PHE A 99 -2.92 -7.31 -3.50
N GLY A 100 -4.02 -8.03 -3.31
CA GLY A 100 -4.28 -9.34 -3.91
C GLY A 100 -5.46 -10.03 -3.23
N ASP A 101 -5.97 -11.12 -3.80
CA ASP A 101 -7.12 -11.87 -3.28
C ASP A 101 -6.67 -12.95 -2.28
N VAL A 102 -6.32 -12.53 -1.07
CA VAL A 102 -5.81 -13.44 -0.02
C VAL A 102 -6.96 -14.27 0.58
N THR A 103 -8.18 -13.73 0.55
CA THR A 103 -9.37 -14.42 1.07
C THR A 103 -10.01 -15.41 0.10
N GLY A 104 -9.67 -15.34 -1.19
CA GLY A 104 -10.22 -16.19 -2.25
C GLY A 104 -11.66 -15.85 -2.63
N ASP A 105 -12.11 -14.61 -2.39
CA ASP A 105 -13.47 -14.16 -2.69
C ASP A 105 -13.62 -13.51 -4.07
N GLY A 106 -12.52 -13.44 -4.84
CA GLY A 106 -12.44 -12.82 -6.14
C GLY A 106 -12.34 -11.30 -6.10
N LEU A 107 -12.16 -10.69 -4.93
CA LEU A 107 -11.96 -9.25 -4.73
C LEU A 107 -10.57 -9.02 -4.16
N GLY A 108 -9.93 -7.92 -4.57
CA GLY A 108 -8.62 -7.58 -4.03
C GLY A 108 -8.72 -7.13 -2.58
N ASP A 109 -7.91 -7.75 -1.73
CA ASP A 109 -7.69 -7.37 -0.34
C ASP A 109 -6.54 -6.36 -0.22
N PHE A 110 -6.55 -5.60 0.88
CA PHE A 110 -5.47 -4.68 1.23
C PHE A 110 -4.66 -5.22 2.39
N ILE A 111 -3.37 -5.43 2.13
CA ILE A 111 -2.42 -5.91 3.11
C ILE A 111 -1.57 -4.74 3.59
N LEU A 112 -1.48 -4.56 4.91
CA LEU A 112 -0.75 -3.46 5.53
C LEU A 112 0.04 -3.95 6.74
N GLY A 113 1.34 -3.68 6.74
CA GLY A 113 2.18 -3.80 7.94
C GLY A 113 1.99 -2.58 8.84
N MET A 114 1.64 -2.82 10.10
CA MET A 114 1.61 -1.81 11.15
C MET A 114 2.27 -2.39 12.40
N GLU A 115 3.27 -1.69 12.95
CA GLU A 115 4.06 -2.16 14.10
C GLU A 115 4.62 -3.58 13.85
N ASN A 116 4.20 -4.57 14.64
CA ASN A 116 4.59 -5.98 14.54
C ASN A 116 3.43 -6.84 14.00
N THR A 117 2.55 -6.30 13.18
CA THR A 117 1.41 -7.06 12.67
C THR A 117 1.15 -6.73 11.21
N ILE A 118 0.93 -7.77 10.41
CA ILE A 118 0.37 -7.65 9.08
C ILE A 118 -1.13 -7.82 9.21
N PHE A 119 -1.85 -6.82 8.71
CA PHE A 119 -3.30 -6.81 8.64
C PHE A 119 -3.73 -7.06 7.21
N CYS A 120 -4.70 -7.96 7.02
CA CYS A 120 -5.44 -8.11 5.77
C CYS A 120 -6.83 -7.49 5.93
N PHE A 121 -7.19 -6.58 5.03
CA PHE A 121 -8.48 -5.89 5.02
C PHE A 121 -9.24 -6.21 3.75
N ARG A 122 -10.45 -6.77 3.90
CA ARG A 122 -11.27 -7.19 2.76
C ARG A 122 -11.72 -6.02 1.90
N GLY A 123 -11.59 -6.17 0.60
CA GLY A 123 -11.98 -5.16 -0.38
C GLY A 123 -13.43 -5.26 -0.84
N ASP A 124 -13.81 -4.29 -1.67
CA ASP A 124 -15.00 -4.34 -2.51
C ASP A 124 -14.71 -3.82 -3.91
N ARG A 125 -15.61 -4.10 -4.86
CA ARG A 125 -15.48 -3.63 -6.25
C ARG A 125 -15.50 -2.11 -6.40
N GLN A 126 -15.93 -1.36 -5.38
CA GLN A 126 -15.91 0.10 -5.40
C GLN A 126 -14.56 0.68 -4.98
N GLY A 127 -13.63 -0.18 -4.56
CA GLY A 127 -12.29 0.18 -4.10
C GLY A 127 -12.26 0.62 -2.63
N ARG A 128 -13.14 0.07 -1.79
CA ARG A 128 -13.18 0.32 -0.33
C ARG A 128 -12.71 -0.91 0.42
N PHE A 129 -12.19 -0.72 1.63
CA PHE A 129 -11.71 -1.79 2.51
C PHE A 129 -12.45 -1.79 3.85
N GLN A 130 -12.73 -2.98 4.37
CA GLN A 130 -13.37 -3.16 5.67
C GLN A 130 -12.31 -3.10 6.79
N PHE A 131 -12.30 -2.01 7.55
CA PHE A 131 -11.41 -1.87 8.70
C PHE A 131 -12.12 -2.33 9.98
N GLY A 132 -11.62 -3.40 10.62
CA GLY A 132 -12.12 -3.87 11.93
C GLY A 132 -12.35 -5.38 12.03
N ALA A 133 -12.57 -6.07 10.91
CA ALA A 133 -12.54 -7.52 10.79
C ALA A 133 -11.33 -7.89 9.93
N TYR A 134 -10.22 -8.25 10.59
CA TYR A 134 -8.96 -8.56 9.91
C TYR A 134 -8.52 -9.98 10.26
N ASP A 135 -8.01 -10.68 9.27
CA ASP A 135 -7.11 -11.80 9.46
C ASP A 135 -5.69 -11.22 9.53
N GLY A 136 -4.95 -11.56 10.58
CA GLY A 136 -3.67 -10.92 10.86
C GLY A 136 -2.57 -11.90 11.20
N ILE A 137 -1.34 -11.58 10.78
CA ILE A 137 -0.14 -12.31 11.17
C ILE A 137 0.63 -11.42 12.15
N ASN A 138 0.72 -11.85 13.42
CA ASN A 138 1.56 -11.19 14.40
C ASN A 138 3.02 -11.60 14.18
N LYS A 139 3.84 -10.66 13.72
CA LYS A 139 5.24 -10.86 13.39
C LYS A 139 5.97 -9.53 13.49
N THR A 140 7.09 -9.52 14.21
CA THR A 140 8.02 -8.40 14.16
C THR A 140 8.53 -8.24 12.73
N LEU A 141 8.16 -7.12 12.10
CA LEU A 141 8.66 -6.78 10.78
C LEU A 141 9.93 -5.95 10.94
N PRO A 142 11.03 -6.30 10.26
CA PRO A 142 12.17 -5.40 10.20
C PRO A 142 11.78 -4.12 9.46
N GLU A 143 12.52 -3.07 9.78
CA GLU A 143 12.23 -1.71 9.31
C GLU A 143 12.09 -1.58 7.78
N ASP A 144 12.85 -2.35 7.01
CA ASP A 144 12.89 -2.30 5.55
C ASP A 144 12.20 -3.48 4.88
N ALA A 145 11.27 -4.15 5.56
CA ALA A 145 10.54 -5.25 4.97
C ALA A 145 9.85 -4.83 3.65
N ARG A 146 9.78 -5.77 2.70
CA ARG A 146 9.04 -5.61 1.44
C ARG A 146 8.06 -6.76 1.27
N LEU A 147 6.88 -6.45 0.76
CA LEU A 147 5.82 -7.43 0.54
C LEU A 147 5.65 -7.70 -0.97
N ARG A 148 5.46 -8.96 -1.31
CA ARG A 148 4.91 -9.44 -2.58
C ARG A 148 3.70 -10.30 -2.28
N VAL A 149 2.70 -10.20 -3.15
CA VAL A 149 1.41 -10.87 -3.05
C VAL A 149 1.19 -11.57 -4.38
N PHE A 150 0.99 -12.89 -4.36
CA PHE A 150 0.80 -13.73 -5.55
C PHE A 150 0.37 -15.15 -5.14
N ASP A 151 -0.45 -15.80 -5.95
CA ASP A 151 -0.79 -17.21 -5.85
C ASP A 151 0.46 -18.10 -6.13
N ALA A 152 1.01 -18.73 -5.09
CA ALA A 152 2.22 -19.53 -5.17
C ALA A 152 1.95 -21.03 -5.34
N ASP A 153 0.78 -21.51 -4.90
CA ASP A 153 0.43 -22.94 -4.89
C ASP A 153 -0.78 -23.30 -5.77
N ALA A 154 -1.30 -22.33 -6.53
CA ALA A 154 -2.42 -22.44 -7.45
C ALA A 154 -3.76 -22.79 -6.77
N ASP A 155 -3.97 -22.37 -5.51
CA ASP A 155 -5.23 -22.57 -4.79
C ASP A 155 -6.28 -21.46 -5.05
N HIS A 156 -5.94 -20.49 -5.92
CA HIS A 156 -6.74 -19.32 -6.24
C HIS A 156 -6.86 -18.29 -5.10
N ARG A 157 -5.99 -18.36 -4.11
CA ARG A 157 -5.78 -17.31 -3.12
C ARG A 157 -4.35 -16.78 -3.27
N ASP A 158 -4.18 -15.50 -3.06
CA ASP A 158 -2.86 -14.91 -3.09
C ASP A 158 -2.11 -15.13 -1.78
N ASP A 159 -0.86 -15.57 -1.89
CA ASP A 159 0.06 -15.79 -0.78
C ASP A 159 0.94 -14.58 -0.50
N LEU A 160 1.58 -14.56 0.67
CA LEU A 160 2.47 -13.47 1.06
C LEU A 160 3.93 -13.91 1.02
N CYS A 161 4.77 -13.15 0.32
CA CYS A 161 6.22 -13.24 0.42
C CYS A 161 6.78 -11.95 1.04
N ILE A 162 7.34 -12.07 2.23
CA ILE A 162 7.96 -10.95 2.95
C ILE A 162 9.46 -11.08 2.83
N LYS A 163 10.08 -10.07 2.22
CA LYS A 163 11.53 -9.93 2.20
C LYS A 163 11.97 -9.05 3.36
N GLU A 164 12.83 -9.60 4.19
CA GLU A 164 13.48 -8.94 5.31
C GLU A 164 14.93 -8.60 4.95
N TYR A 165 15.35 -7.37 5.24
CA TYR A 165 16.73 -6.94 5.06
C TYR A 165 17.36 -6.72 6.43
N THR A 166 18.54 -7.31 6.63
CA THR A 166 19.48 -6.90 7.67
C THR A 166 20.72 -6.31 7.01
N ARG A 167 21.63 -5.72 7.79
CA ARG A 167 22.91 -5.22 7.26
C ARG A 167 23.71 -6.28 6.50
N ASN A 168 23.54 -7.57 6.83
CA ASN A 168 24.43 -8.64 6.35
C ASN A 168 23.68 -9.80 5.65
N SER A 169 22.36 -9.78 5.61
CA SER A 169 21.56 -10.86 5.00
C SER A 169 20.21 -10.38 4.50
N SER A 170 19.61 -11.16 3.60
CA SER A 170 18.20 -11.05 3.26
C SER A 170 17.52 -12.38 3.52
N THR A 171 16.34 -12.34 4.15
CA THR A 171 15.51 -13.52 4.38
C THR A 171 14.18 -13.36 3.65
N LEU A 172 13.70 -14.43 3.02
CA LEU A 172 12.35 -14.48 2.45
C LEU A 172 11.48 -15.36 3.33
N HIS A 173 10.33 -14.84 3.75
CA HIS A 173 9.32 -15.59 4.49
C HIS A 173 8.09 -15.76 3.59
N PHE A 174 7.67 -16.99 3.37
CA PHE A 174 6.48 -17.32 2.59
C PHE A 174 5.34 -17.74 3.52
N TYR A 175 4.15 -17.20 3.29
CA TYR A 175 2.93 -17.51 4.02
C TYR A 175 1.86 -17.90 3.03
N LEU A 176 1.51 -19.19 3.03
CA LEU A 176 0.38 -19.67 2.25
C LEU A 176 -0.93 -19.22 2.89
N ALA A 177 -1.86 -18.72 2.09
CA ALA A 177 -3.24 -18.49 2.50
C ALA A 177 -3.92 -19.84 2.84
N ARG A 178 -4.92 -19.83 3.73
CA ARG A 178 -5.63 -21.03 4.20
C ARG A 178 -7.10 -20.76 4.35
#